data_AF-A0A239QZB6-F1
#
_entry.id   AF-A0A239QZB6-F1
#
_cell.length_a   1.000
_cell.length_b   1.000
_cell.length_c   1.000
_cell.angle_alpha   90.00
_cell.angle_beta   90.00
_cell.angle_gamma   90.00
#
_symmetry.space_group_name_H-M   'P 1'
#
loop_
_entity.id
_entity.type
_entity.pdbx_description
1 polymer ?
#
loop_
_entity_poly.entity_id
_entity_poly.type
_entity_poly.pdbx_seq_one_letter_code
_entity_poly.pdbx_strand_id
1 'polypeptide(L)'
;MFNVKRFLPHIALTLFGAQLLTMLVSWLLSAAFPVSGIRSLLSSEGLRWFFGRFSHMLATPILLSLLLLMLAYGVFRRSGMLNYQSTYREKRARAMTLVLSVVALVMLLSLAAFPHAVMLSVTGSLWPSPFSHALLPLLTFCVIILSAFYGIIAGYYNTISDIYEALLHGIRQGAPLLLFYLLIAQLYLSLSYSIGL
;
A
#
# COMPACT_ATOMS: atom_id res chain seq x y z
N MET A 1 15.09 -8.12 -24.28
CA MET A 1 14.01 -7.36 -23.62
C MET A 1 13.07 -8.38 -22.94
N PHE A 2 13.32 -8.70 -21.66
CA PHE A 2 12.51 -9.69 -20.93
C PHE A 2 11.07 -9.18 -20.82
N ASN A 3 10.12 -9.96 -21.33
CA ASN A 3 8.72 -9.54 -21.43
C ASN A 3 8.04 -9.76 -20.07
N VAL A 4 8.33 -8.87 -19.11
CA VAL A 4 7.86 -8.93 -17.71
C VAL A 4 6.34 -9.19 -17.62
N LYS A 5 5.55 -8.64 -18.56
CA LYS A 5 4.10 -8.86 -18.64
C LYS A 5 3.68 -10.32 -18.86
N ARG A 6 4.51 -11.15 -19.51
CA ARG A 6 4.25 -12.59 -19.68
C ARG A 6 4.64 -13.39 -18.44
N PHE A 7 5.62 -12.94 -17.66
CA PHE A 7 6.07 -13.65 -16.46
C PHE A 7 5.12 -13.44 -15.27
N LEU A 8 4.55 -12.24 -15.11
CA LEU A 8 3.59 -11.94 -14.03
C LEU A 8 2.47 -12.98 -13.86
N PRO A 9 1.71 -13.37 -14.91
CA PRO A 9 0.63 -14.36 -14.73
C PRO A 9 1.16 -15.73 -14.33
N HIS A 10 2.33 -16.15 -14.82
CA HIS A 10 2.96 -17.40 -14.40
C HIS A 10 3.34 -17.37 -12.92
N ILE A 11 3.91 -16.27 -12.44
CA ILE A 11 4.24 -16.11 -11.01
C ILE A 11 2.97 -16.16 -10.16
N ALA A 12 1.91 -15.46 -10.57
CA ALA A 12 0.63 -15.47 -9.87
C ALA A 12 0.03 -16.89 -9.81
N LEU A 13 0.08 -17.63 -10.93
CA LEU A 13 -0.37 -19.02 -10.99
C LEU A 13 0.46 -19.92 -10.08
N THR A 14 1.79 -19.76 -10.04
CA THR A 14 2.64 -20.53 -9.14
C THR A 14 2.36 -20.25 -7.67
N LEU A 15 2.12 -18.99 -7.29
CA LEU A 15 1.75 -18.63 -5.92
C LEU A 15 0.39 -19.22 -5.52
N PHE A 16 -0.59 -19.15 -6.42
CA PHE A 16 -1.89 -19.74 -6.20
C PHE A 16 -1.81 -21.28 -6.09
N GLY A 17 -1.04 -21.92 -6.97
CA GLY A 17 -0.77 -23.35 -6.91
C GLY A 17 -0.04 -23.75 -5.63
N ALA A 18 0.95 -22.97 -5.20
CA ALA A 18 1.67 -23.19 -3.95
C ALA A 18 0.75 -23.06 -2.72
N GLN A 19 -0.21 -22.13 -2.75
CA GLN A 19 -1.22 -22.00 -1.69
C GLN A 19 -2.09 -23.26 -1.58
N LEU A 20 -2.58 -23.78 -2.71
CA LEU A 20 -3.36 -25.03 -2.74
C LEU A 20 -2.53 -26.23 -2.27
N LEU A 21 -1.28 -26.31 -2.75
CA LEU A 21 -0.35 -27.35 -2.35
C LEU A 21 -0.06 -27.30 -0.86
N THR A 22 0.14 -26.11 -0.28
CA THR A 22 0.35 -25.93 1.17
C THR A 22 -0.87 -26.41 1.97
N MET A 23 -2.08 -26.11 1.50
CA MET A 23 -3.31 -26.65 2.12
C MET A 23 -3.33 -28.18 2.08
N LEU A 24 -3.10 -28.80 0.92
CA LEU A 24 -3.11 -30.25 0.76
C LEU A 24 -1.99 -30.95 1.55
N VAL A 25 -0.77 -30.41 1.51
CA VAL A 25 0.39 -30.95 2.21
C VAL A 25 0.23 -30.82 3.72
N SER A 26 -0.30 -29.71 4.22
CA SER A 26 -0.58 -29.55 5.66
C SER A 26 -1.58 -30.61 6.16
N TRP A 27 -2.56 -30.97 5.33
CA TRP A 27 -3.52 -32.02 5.65
C TRP A 27 -2.89 -33.41 5.59
N LEU A 28 -2.15 -33.71 4.53
CA LEU A 28 -1.51 -35.02 4.34
C LEU A 28 -0.46 -35.30 5.43
N LEU A 29 0.36 -34.30 5.78
CA LEU A 29 1.37 -34.42 6.83
C LEU A 29 0.75 -34.60 8.21
N SER A 30 -0.32 -33.86 8.51
CA SER A 30 -1.05 -34.01 9.78
C SER A 30 -1.73 -35.39 9.89
N ALA A 31 -2.22 -35.94 8.78
CA ALA A 31 -2.78 -37.29 8.73
C ALA A 31 -1.72 -38.40 8.82
N ALA A 32 -0.55 -38.21 8.19
CA ALA A 32 0.52 -39.20 8.13
C ALA A 32 1.40 -39.21 9.40
N PHE A 33 1.65 -38.06 10.03
CA PHE A 33 2.54 -37.91 11.18
C PHE A 33 1.90 -37.10 12.31
N PRO A 34 0.99 -37.70 13.10
CA PRO A 34 0.25 -37.00 14.16
C PRO A 34 1.14 -36.47 15.32
N VAL A 35 2.38 -36.95 15.45
CA VAL A 35 3.32 -36.55 16.53
C VAL A 35 4.20 -35.36 16.12
N SER A 36 4.18 -34.93 14.85
CA SER A 36 5.08 -33.90 14.30
C SER A 36 4.76 -32.45 14.72
N GLY A 37 3.63 -32.22 15.41
CA GLY A 37 3.17 -30.87 15.79
C GLY A 37 2.63 -30.02 14.63
N ILE A 38 2.59 -30.56 13.41
CA ILE A 38 2.08 -29.89 12.21
C ILE A 38 0.55 -29.83 12.25
N ARG A 39 -0.01 -28.63 12.12
CA ARG A 39 -1.46 -28.41 12.10
C ARG A 39 -2.00 -28.44 10.68
N SER A 40 -3.10 -29.16 10.49
CA SER A 40 -3.83 -29.19 9.22
C SER A 40 -4.70 -27.96 9.04
N LEU A 41 -4.52 -27.21 7.93
CA LEU A 41 -5.40 -26.10 7.58
C LEU A 41 -6.82 -26.54 7.20
N LEU A 42 -6.98 -27.76 6.69
CA LEU A 42 -8.27 -28.32 6.27
C LEU A 42 -9.08 -28.91 7.42
N SER A 43 -8.52 -28.94 8.64
CA SER A 43 -9.27 -29.30 9.83
C SER A 43 -10.36 -28.26 10.15
N SER A 44 -11.35 -28.63 10.94
CA SER A 44 -12.40 -27.70 11.40
C SER A 44 -11.81 -26.50 12.17
N GLU A 45 -10.74 -26.72 12.95
CA GLU A 45 -9.99 -25.66 13.63
C GLU A 45 -9.23 -24.78 12.62
N GLY A 46 -8.56 -25.39 11.65
CA GLY A 46 -7.78 -24.70 10.62
C GLY A 46 -8.64 -23.82 9.72
N LEU A 47 -9.81 -24.30 9.29
CA LEU A 47 -10.76 -23.52 8.49
C LEU A 47 -11.32 -22.33 9.30
N ARG A 48 -11.70 -22.56 10.56
CA ARG A 48 -12.18 -21.47 11.43
C ARG A 48 -11.11 -20.41 11.65
N TRP A 49 -9.87 -20.83 11.89
CA TRP A 49 -8.74 -19.93 12.04
C TRP A 49 -8.46 -19.18 10.73
N PHE A 50 -8.44 -19.89 9.59
CA PHE A 50 -8.18 -19.31 8.28
C PHE A 50 -9.20 -18.23 7.94
N PHE A 51 -10.50 -18.53 7.97
CA PHE A 51 -11.54 -17.55 7.67
C PHE A 51 -11.64 -16.43 8.70
N GLY A 52 -11.42 -16.72 9.99
CA GLY A 52 -11.42 -15.71 11.04
C GLY A 52 -10.25 -14.72 10.94
N ARG A 53 -9.07 -15.20 10.50
CA ARG A 53 -7.86 -14.38 10.38
C ARG A 53 -7.72 -13.73 9.01
N PHE A 54 -8.39 -14.26 7.98
CA PHE A 54 -8.35 -13.78 6.60
C PHE A 54 -8.63 -12.28 6.48
N SER A 55 -9.77 -11.81 7.01
CA SER A 55 -10.17 -10.39 6.91
C SER A 55 -9.17 -9.45 7.62
N HIS A 56 -8.71 -9.83 8.81
CA HIS A 56 -7.77 -9.02 9.60
C HIS A 56 -6.38 -8.92 8.94
N MET A 57 -5.97 -9.93 8.19
CA MET A 57 -4.69 -9.93 7.47
C MET A 57 -4.75 -9.16 6.17
N LEU A 58 -5.92 -9.16 5.52
CA LEU A 58 -6.18 -8.33 4.35
C LEU A 58 -6.26 -6.85 4.71
N ALA A 59 -6.93 -6.50 5.81
CA ALA A 59 -7.09 -5.12 6.30
C ALA A 59 -5.84 -4.62 7.05
N THR A 60 -4.65 -4.77 6.47
CA THR A 60 -3.39 -4.36 7.09
C THR A 60 -3.04 -2.91 6.75
N PRO A 61 -2.35 -2.18 7.66
CA PRO A 61 -1.84 -0.83 7.39
C PRO A 61 -0.95 -0.76 6.14
N ILE A 62 -0.27 -1.86 5.82
CA ILE A 62 0.57 -2.00 4.63
C ILE A 62 -0.28 -1.93 3.36
N LEU A 63 -1.42 -2.63 3.30
CA LEU A 63 -2.33 -2.55 2.16
C LEU A 63 -2.85 -1.12 1.96
N LEU A 64 -3.23 -0.46 3.05
CA LEU A 64 -3.66 0.94 3.02
C LEU A 64 -2.56 1.86 2.47
N SER A 65 -1.33 1.71 2.97
CA SER A 65 -0.19 2.51 2.50
C SER A 65 0.09 2.30 1.00
N LEU A 66 -0.04 1.06 0.53
CA LEU A 66 0.20 0.67 -0.84
C LEU A 66 -0.88 1.24 -1.77
N LEU A 67 -2.16 1.22 -1.34
CA LEU A 67 -3.25 1.87 -2.05
C LEU A 67 -3.06 3.40 -2.15
N LEU A 68 -2.70 4.05 -1.04
CA LEU A 68 -2.45 5.50 -1.03
C LEU A 68 -1.26 5.89 -1.89
N LEU A 69 -0.19 5.10 -1.89
CA LEU A 69 0.96 5.30 -2.76
C LEU A 69 0.59 5.16 -4.25
N MET A 70 -0.28 4.20 -4.59
CA MET A 70 -0.76 4.02 -5.97
C MET A 70 -1.54 5.24 -6.45
N LEU A 71 -2.44 5.77 -5.60
CA LEU A 71 -3.20 6.98 -5.88
C LEU A 71 -2.26 8.19 -6.05
N ALA A 72 -1.33 8.39 -5.10
CA ALA A 72 -0.34 9.45 -5.16
C ALA A 72 0.50 9.38 -6.43
N TYR A 73 0.96 8.19 -6.80
CA TYR A 73 1.72 7.98 -8.03
C TYR A 73 0.92 8.31 -9.29
N GLY A 74 -0.37 7.98 -9.35
CA GLY A 74 -1.24 8.30 -10.48
C GLY A 74 -1.39 9.80 -10.72
N VAL A 75 -1.66 10.56 -9.66
CA VAL A 75 -1.76 12.04 -9.72
C VAL A 75 -0.39 12.64 -10.01
N PHE A 76 0.65 12.20 -9.31
CA PHE A 76 2.01 12.66 -9.50
C PHE A 76 2.47 12.54 -10.96
N ARG A 77 2.30 11.36 -11.55
CA ARG A 77 2.74 11.07 -12.92
C ARG A 77 1.97 11.88 -13.96
N ARG A 78 0.65 12.04 -13.80
CA ARG A 78 -0.19 12.79 -14.76
C ARG A 78 -0.12 14.31 -14.58
N SER A 79 0.27 14.79 -13.41
CA SER A 79 0.38 16.24 -13.14
C SER A 79 1.47 16.93 -13.95
N GLY A 80 2.33 16.18 -14.66
CA GLY A 80 3.39 16.73 -15.49
C GLY A 80 4.58 17.28 -14.69
N MET A 81 4.65 16.99 -13.38
CA MET A 81 5.73 17.51 -12.51
C MET A 81 7.13 17.04 -12.95
N LEU A 82 7.22 15.87 -13.58
CA LEU A 82 8.45 15.31 -14.15
C LEU A 82 8.78 15.86 -15.55
N ASN A 83 7.83 16.49 -16.23
CA ASN A 83 8.08 17.06 -17.54
C ASN A 83 8.78 18.40 -17.38
N TYR A 84 10.06 18.44 -17.80
CA TYR A 84 10.87 19.65 -17.83
C TYR A 84 10.50 20.48 -19.07
N GLN A 85 9.27 20.98 -19.13
CA GLN A 85 8.94 22.08 -20.02
C GLN A 85 9.05 23.41 -19.25
N SER A 86 9.48 24.45 -19.95
CA SER A 86 9.95 25.73 -19.35
C SER A 86 8.96 26.86 -19.64
N THR A 87 7.67 26.53 -19.74
CA THR A 87 6.64 27.55 -19.96
C THR A 87 6.53 28.43 -18.72
N TYR A 88 6.27 29.74 -18.89
CA TYR A 88 6.10 30.67 -17.77
C TYR A 88 5.07 30.19 -16.74
N ARG A 89 3.99 29.55 -17.22
CA ARG A 89 2.96 28.92 -16.39
C ARG A 89 3.50 27.77 -15.52
N GLU A 90 4.34 26.91 -16.08
CA GLU A 90 4.93 25.77 -15.34
C GLU A 90 5.95 26.24 -14.31
N LYS A 91 6.76 27.27 -14.62
CA LYS A 91 7.67 27.88 -13.64
C LYS A 91 6.91 28.45 -12.44
N ARG A 92 5.80 29.16 -12.70
CA ARG A 92 4.92 29.68 -11.64
C ARG A 92 4.25 28.54 -10.86
N ALA A 93 3.75 27.52 -11.54
CA ALA A 93 3.16 26.34 -10.91
C ALA A 93 4.16 25.65 -9.97
N ARG A 94 5.40 25.43 -10.42
CA ARG A 94 6.47 24.81 -9.61
C ARG A 94 6.83 25.67 -8.41
N ALA A 95 6.96 26.99 -8.58
CA ALA A 95 7.24 27.89 -7.47
C ALA A 95 6.12 27.85 -6.42
N MET A 96 4.85 27.91 -6.85
CA MET A 96 3.71 27.86 -5.95
C MET A 96 3.60 26.51 -5.23
N THR A 97 3.84 25.40 -5.92
CA THR A 97 3.78 24.07 -5.28
C THR A 97 4.98 23.77 -4.41
N LEU A 98 6.15 24.34 -4.69
CA LEU A 98 7.30 24.29 -3.79
C LEU A 98 7.03 25.11 -2.52
N VAL A 99 6.44 26.30 -2.63
CA VAL A 99 6.01 27.06 -1.44
C VAL A 99 4.98 26.26 -0.64
N LEU A 100 3.96 25.69 -1.31
CA LEU A 100 2.93 24.91 -0.64
C LEU A 100 3.50 23.64 0.01
N SER A 101 4.49 22.98 -0.61
CA SER A 101 5.13 21.80 -0.05
C SER A 101 6.01 22.14 1.17
N VAL A 102 6.71 23.28 1.14
CA VAL A 102 7.44 23.80 2.31
C VAL A 102 6.47 24.12 3.43
N VAL A 103 5.34 24.78 3.16
CA VAL A 103 4.31 25.07 4.17
C VAL A 103 3.74 23.77 4.75
N ALA A 104 3.42 22.78 3.92
CA ALA A 104 2.93 21.48 4.38
C ALA A 104 3.96 20.74 5.24
N LEU A 105 5.24 20.80 4.87
CA LEU A 105 6.34 20.23 5.64
C LEU A 105 6.53 20.94 6.98
N VAL A 106 6.50 22.27 7.00
CA VAL A 106 6.55 23.07 8.24
C VAL A 106 5.34 22.78 9.13
N MET A 107 4.15 22.61 8.55
CA MET A 107 2.95 22.21 9.29
C MET A 107 3.11 20.82 9.90
N LEU A 108 3.55 19.82 9.12
CA LEU A 108 3.86 18.47 9.60
C LEU A 108 4.93 18.46 10.71
N LEU A 109 6.00 19.24 10.55
CA LEU A 109 7.06 19.37 11.55
C LEU A 109 6.59 20.11 12.79
N SER A 110 5.75 21.14 12.66
CA SER A 110 5.15 21.83 13.80
C SER A 110 4.25 20.88 14.59
N LEU A 111 3.52 20.00 13.91
CA LEU A 111 2.70 18.96 14.54
C LEU A 111 3.55 17.90 15.25
N ALA A 112 4.77 17.65 14.77
CA ALA A 112 5.74 16.73 15.39
C ALA A 112 6.54 17.38 16.54
N ALA A 113 6.80 18.70 16.47
CA ALA A 113 7.68 19.43 17.40
C ALA A 113 6.94 20.13 18.53
N PHE A 114 5.70 20.59 18.33
CA PHE A 114 4.90 21.22 19.39
C PHE A 114 4.06 20.18 20.13
N PRO A 115 4.27 20.00 21.45
CA PRO A 115 3.53 19.04 22.25
C PRO A 115 2.16 19.60 22.66
N HIS A 116 1.36 20.11 21.73
CA HIS A 116 -0.03 20.49 22.00
C HIS A 116 -0.99 19.35 21.59
N ALA A 117 -1.02 18.33 22.48
CA ALA A 117 -2.18 17.53 22.91
C ALA A 117 -3.25 16.96 21.94
N VAL A 118 -2.98 16.66 20.66
CA VAL A 118 -4.02 15.98 19.83
C VAL A 118 -3.64 14.63 19.20
N MET A 119 -2.37 14.28 18.96
CA MET A 119 -2.01 12.90 18.51
C MET A 119 -0.65 12.36 18.99
N LEU A 120 -0.09 12.88 20.09
CA LEU A 120 1.01 12.20 20.76
C LEU A 120 0.45 11.10 21.67
N SER A 121 0.94 9.87 21.50
CA SER A 121 0.82 8.84 22.54
C SER A 121 1.37 9.40 23.85
N VAL A 122 0.64 9.16 24.93
CA VAL A 122 0.90 9.61 26.33
C VAL A 122 2.25 9.12 26.89
N THR A 123 3.08 8.41 26.10
CA THR A 123 4.24 7.65 26.59
C THR A 123 5.60 8.25 26.24
N GLY A 124 5.68 9.37 25.50
CA GLY A 124 6.98 10.01 25.21
C GLY A 124 7.94 9.16 24.35
N SER A 125 7.47 8.06 23.77
CA SER A 125 8.24 7.23 22.84
C SER A 125 7.90 7.61 21.39
N LEU A 126 8.92 7.96 20.61
CA LEU A 126 8.78 8.24 19.16
C LEU A 126 8.39 6.97 18.37
N TRP A 127 8.63 5.79 18.94
CA TRP A 127 8.32 4.46 18.40
C TRP A 127 7.84 3.53 19.53
N PRO A 128 6.68 2.85 19.43
CA PRO A 128 5.62 2.92 18.42
C PRO A 128 4.50 3.88 18.85
N SER A 129 4.32 4.98 18.12
CA SER A 129 3.26 5.97 18.40
C SER A 129 2.16 5.94 17.32
N PRO A 130 0.92 6.37 17.60
CA PRO A 130 -0.11 6.56 16.58
C PRO A 130 0.37 7.47 15.44
N PHE A 131 1.25 8.42 15.76
CA PHE A 131 1.92 9.28 14.79
C PHE A 131 2.80 8.51 13.81
N SER A 132 3.62 7.55 14.25
CA SER A 132 4.46 6.75 13.34
C SER A 132 3.63 5.89 12.38
N HIS A 133 2.48 5.39 12.83
CA HIS A 133 1.56 4.65 11.97
C HIS A 133 0.79 5.54 10.98
N ALA A 134 0.48 6.79 11.35
CA ALA A 134 -0.25 7.73 10.51
C ALA A 134 0.65 8.54 9.56
N LEU A 135 1.96 8.60 9.81
CA LEU A 135 2.91 9.44 9.07
C LEU A 135 2.92 9.14 7.58
N LEU A 136 2.98 7.86 7.20
CA LEU A 136 3.05 7.48 5.78
C LEU A 136 1.73 7.80 5.04
N PRO A 137 0.53 7.45 5.56
CA PRO A 137 -0.74 7.93 5.03
C PRO A 137 -0.84 9.47 4.91
N LEU A 138 -0.40 10.21 5.92
CA LEU A 138 -0.41 11.68 5.91
C LEU A 138 0.47 12.25 4.80
N LEU A 139 1.70 11.76 4.67
CA LEU A 139 2.61 12.19 3.61
C LEU A 139 2.04 11.91 2.22
N THR A 140 1.46 10.71 2.01
CA THR A 140 0.84 10.39 0.72
C THR A 140 -0.34 11.30 0.40
N PHE A 141 -1.14 11.67 1.39
CA PHE A 141 -2.25 12.60 1.21
C PHE A 141 -1.77 14.01 0.85
N CYS A 142 -0.71 14.50 1.53
CA CYS A 142 -0.07 15.77 1.16
C CYS A 142 0.43 15.75 -0.28
N VAL A 143 1.10 14.67 -0.72
CA VAL A 143 1.60 14.53 -2.10
C VAL A 143 0.45 14.56 -3.12
N ILE A 144 -0.66 13.87 -2.85
CA ILE A 144 -1.86 13.89 -3.72
C ILE A 144 -2.38 15.32 -3.88
N ILE A 145 -2.55 16.04 -2.77
CA ILE A 145 -3.06 17.41 -2.76
C ILE A 145 -2.11 18.33 -3.54
N LEU A 146 -0.82 18.31 -3.20
CA LEU A 146 0.19 19.17 -3.83
C LEU A 146 0.29 18.91 -5.34
N SER A 147 0.25 17.64 -5.74
CA SER A 147 0.31 17.25 -7.15
C SER A 147 -0.96 17.64 -7.91
N ALA A 148 -2.14 17.54 -7.30
CA ALA A 148 -3.39 18.01 -7.88
C ALA A 148 -3.36 19.54 -8.09
N PHE A 149 -2.93 20.30 -7.09
CA PHE A 149 -2.75 21.76 -7.20
C PHE A 149 -1.76 22.14 -8.31
N TYR A 150 -0.62 21.44 -8.40
CA TYR A 150 0.33 21.66 -9.49
C TYR A 150 -0.31 21.44 -10.86
N GLY A 151 -1.02 20.32 -11.03
CA GLY A 151 -1.65 19.97 -12.29
C GLY A 151 -2.75 20.95 -12.72
N ILE A 152 -3.49 21.53 -11.76
CA ILE A 152 -4.49 22.58 -12.04
C ILE A 152 -3.81 23.88 -12.50
N ILE A 153 -2.78 24.35 -11.77
CA ILE A 153 -2.11 25.63 -12.10
C ILE A 153 -1.33 25.53 -13.42
N ALA A 154 -0.70 24.39 -13.66
CA ALA A 154 0.04 24.13 -14.89
C ALA A 154 -0.88 23.82 -16.10
N GLY A 155 -2.17 23.55 -15.88
CA GLY A 155 -3.16 23.28 -16.93
C GLY A 155 -3.22 21.84 -17.43
N TYR A 156 -2.61 20.90 -16.69
CA TYR A 156 -2.71 19.45 -16.97
C TYR A 156 -4.06 18.86 -16.51
N TYR A 157 -4.70 19.47 -15.51
CA TYR A 157 -6.04 19.12 -15.05
C TYR A 157 -6.97 20.30 -15.29
N ASN A 158 -7.91 20.15 -16.22
CA ASN A 158 -8.87 21.20 -16.55
C ASN A 158 -10.23 20.94 -15.90
N THR A 159 -10.55 19.67 -15.63
CA THR A 159 -11.81 19.24 -15.03
C THR A 159 -11.56 18.32 -13.82
N ILE A 160 -12.53 18.26 -12.91
CA ILE A 160 -12.53 17.28 -11.79
C ILE A 160 -12.39 15.84 -12.31
N SER A 161 -12.98 15.55 -13.47
CA SER A 161 -12.84 14.25 -14.16
C SER A 161 -11.38 13.88 -14.48
N ASP A 162 -10.53 14.85 -14.78
CA ASP A 162 -9.13 14.59 -15.11
C ASP A 162 -8.35 14.13 -13.86
N ILE A 163 -8.68 14.71 -12.70
CA ILE A 163 -8.12 14.33 -11.41
C ILE A 163 -8.58 12.92 -11.02
N TYR A 164 -9.88 12.64 -11.19
CA TYR A 164 -10.44 11.32 -10.95
C TYR A 164 -9.78 10.24 -11.83
N GLU A 165 -9.62 10.52 -13.13
CA GLU A 165 -8.92 9.62 -14.05
C GLU A 165 -7.44 9.46 -13.70
N ALA A 166 -6.77 10.49 -13.19
CA ALA A 166 -5.39 10.39 -12.73
C ALA A 166 -5.26 9.46 -11.50
N LEU A 167 -6.17 9.57 -10.54
CA LEU A 167 -6.24 8.68 -9.37
C LEU A 167 -6.49 7.22 -9.80
N LEU A 168 -7.48 6.99 -10.65
CA LEU A 168 -7.79 5.65 -11.17
C LEU A 168 -6.64 5.05 -11.96
N HIS A 169 -5.92 5.88 -12.73
CA HIS A 169 -4.76 5.42 -13.48
C HIS A 169 -3.66 4.87 -12.57
N GLY A 170 -3.46 5.50 -11.40
CA GLY A 170 -2.57 5.00 -10.36
C GLY A 170 -2.94 3.61 -9.85
N ILE A 171 -4.23 3.40 -9.53
CA ILE A 171 -4.74 2.09 -9.11
C ILE A 171 -4.57 1.04 -10.22
N ARG A 172 -4.92 1.39 -11.47
CA ARG A 172 -4.81 0.45 -12.60
C ARG A 172 -3.38 -0.01 -12.86
N GLN A 173 -2.40 0.89 -12.70
CA GLN A 173 -0.98 0.52 -12.82
C GLN A 173 -0.50 -0.30 -11.63
N GLY A 174 -1.01 -0.01 -10.44
CA GLY A 174 -0.67 -0.73 -9.21
C GLY A 174 -1.40 -2.05 -8.99
N ALA A 175 -2.48 -2.32 -9.72
CA ALA A 175 -3.31 -3.52 -9.55
C ALA A 175 -2.53 -4.85 -9.53
N PRO A 176 -1.48 -5.06 -10.35
CA PRO A 176 -0.68 -6.28 -10.27
C PRO A 176 0.02 -6.43 -8.91
N LEU A 177 0.54 -5.33 -8.34
CA LEU A 177 1.19 -5.34 -7.02
C LEU A 177 0.20 -5.69 -5.91
N LEU A 178 -1.03 -5.18 -5.97
CA LEU A 178 -2.10 -5.55 -5.03
C LEU A 178 -2.37 -7.05 -5.09
N LEU A 179 -2.49 -7.61 -6.29
CA LEU A 179 -2.72 -9.05 -6.47
C LEU A 179 -1.59 -9.89 -5.87
N PHE A 180 -0.32 -9.54 -6.12
CA PHE A 180 0.81 -10.28 -5.53
C PHE A 180 0.87 -10.15 -4.02
N TYR A 181 0.62 -8.95 -3.48
CA TYR A 181 0.57 -8.74 -2.04
C TYR A 181 -0.46 -9.65 -1.37
N LEU A 182 -1.67 -9.72 -1.93
CA LEU A 182 -2.75 -10.58 -1.43
C LEU A 182 -2.35 -12.06 -1.43
N LEU A 183 -1.79 -12.55 -2.55
CA LEU A 183 -1.36 -13.95 -2.68
C LEU A 183 -0.22 -14.30 -1.70
N ILE A 184 0.78 -13.43 -1.58
CA ILE A 184 1.92 -13.65 -0.67
C ILE A 184 1.47 -13.61 0.79
N ALA A 185 0.63 -12.64 1.16
CA ALA A 185 0.11 -12.53 2.52
C ALA A 185 -0.70 -13.77 2.92
N GLN A 186 -1.52 -14.29 2.00
CA GLN A 186 -2.30 -15.49 2.23
C GLN A 186 -1.43 -16.76 2.36
N LEU A 187 -0.36 -16.86 1.55
CA LEU A 187 0.60 -17.96 1.59
C LEU A 187 1.43 -17.93 2.87
N TYR A 188 1.90 -16.75 3.27
CA TYR A 188 2.60 -16.58 4.54
C TYR A 188 1.74 -17.01 5.73
N LEU A 189 0.47 -16.63 5.74
CA LEU A 189 -0.47 -16.97 6.82
C LEU A 189 -0.75 -18.48 6.89
N SER A 190 -0.89 -19.14 5.74
CA SER A 190 -1.12 -20.58 5.70
C SER A 190 0.11 -21.36 6.18
N LEU A 191 1.32 -20.92 5.80
CA LEU A 191 2.56 -21.50 6.31
C LEU A 191 2.73 -21.28 7.81
N SER A 192 2.51 -20.06 8.31
CA SER A 192 2.70 -19.76 9.74
C SER A 192 1.80 -20.61 10.62
N TYR A 193 0.54 -20.80 10.23
CA TYR A 193 -0.39 -21.67 10.95
C TYR A 193 0.02 -23.14 10.92
N SER A 194 0.40 -23.64 9.75
CA SER A 194 0.74 -25.06 9.59
C SER A 194 1.98 -25.45 10.39
N ILE A 195 2.96 -24.56 10.44
CA ILE A 195 4.25 -24.75 11.13
C ILE A 195 4.17 -24.35 12.62
N GLY A 196 3.15 -23.58 13.01
CA GLY A 196 3.00 -23.09 14.39
C GLY A 196 3.92 -21.92 14.74
N LEU A 197 4.28 -21.10 13.74
CA LEU A 197 5.08 -19.88 13.85
C LEU A 197 4.26 -18.66 14.30
#